data_AF-A0A2V6BEX5-F1
#
_entry.id   AF-A0A2V6BEX5-F1
#
_cell.length_a   1.000
_cell.length_b   1.000
_cell.length_c   1.000
_cell.angle_alpha   90.00
_cell.angle_beta   90.00
_cell.angle_gamma   90.00
#
_symmetry.space_group_name_H-M   'P 1'
#
loop_
_entity.id
_entity.type
_entity.pdbx_description
1 polymer ?
#
loop_
_entity_poly.entity_id
_entity_poly.type
_entity_poly.pdbx_seq_one_letter_code
_entity_poly.pdbx_strand_id
1 'polypeptide(L)'
;FDLQQAERVLESETKNVQTADEALEMAKGNFAAGLGTQLDVLQAASDVTRTRTTRLSAIYLHNVALARLAHACASSAEALDFGSDIKNVKNKNGSAARASDVAKPPEKLSQR
;
A
#
# COMPACT_ATOMS: atom_id res chain seq x y z
N PHE A 1 -18.43 8.35 -8.08
CA PHE A 1 -17.90 7.20 -8.83
C PHE A 1 -16.42 6.94 -8.54
N ASP A 2 -15.60 7.98 -8.36
CA ASP A 2 -14.14 7.84 -8.20
C ASP A 2 -13.68 7.01 -6.99
N LEU A 3 -14.32 7.15 -5.82
CA LEU A 3 -13.85 6.48 -4.60
C LEU A 3 -13.97 4.95 -4.66
N GLN A 4 -15.14 4.43 -5.06
CA GLN A 4 -15.33 2.98 -5.18
C GLN A 4 -14.42 2.35 -6.24
N GLN A 5 -14.12 3.06 -7.33
CA GLN A 5 -13.15 2.57 -8.31
C GLN A 5 -11.74 2.55 -7.70
N ALA A 6 -11.33 3.62 -7.02
CA ALA A 6 -10.02 3.68 -6.37
C ALA A 6 -9.85 2.63 -5.26
N GLU A 7 -10.91 2.33 -4.50
CA GLU A 7 -10.96 1.23 -3.54
C GLU A 7 -10.71 -0.13 -4.20
N ARG A 8 -11.42 -0.45 -5.29
CA ARG A 8 -11.23 -1.73 -6.00
C ARG A 8 -9.83 -1.85 -6.60
N VAL A 9 -9.28 -0.75 -7.12
CA VAL A 9 -7.90 -0.71 -7.63
C VAL A 9 -6.92 -0.96 -6.47
N LEU A 10 -7.10 -0.32 -5.32
CA LEU A 10 -6.26 -0.53 -4.15
C LEU A 10 -6.32 -1.98 -3.63
N GLU A 11 -7.51 -2.58 -3.58
CA GLU A 11 -7.68 -3.99 -3.22
C GLU A 11 -6.95 -4.91 -4.20
N SER A 12 -7.11 -4.66 -5.50
CA SER A 12 -6.42 -5.41 -6.56
C SER A 12 -4.90 -5.30 -6.43
N GLU A 13 -4.37 -4.09 -6.27
CA GLU A 13 -2.92 -3.88 -6.12
C GLU A 13 -2.37 -4.48 -4.81
N THR A 14 -3.20 -4.56 -3.76
CA THR A 14 -2.81 -5.25 -2.53
C THR A 14 -2.67 -6.76 -2.75
N LYS A 15 -3.59 -7.38 -3.50
CA LYS A 15 -3.47 -8.79 -3.90
C LYS A 15 -2.26 -9.01 -4.81
N ASN A 16 -2.01 -8.12 -5.76
CA ASN A 16 -0.84 -8.19 -6.64
C ASN A 16 0.49 -8.19 -5.86
N VAL A 17 0.60 -7.39 -4.80
CA VAL A 17 1.78 -7.40 -3.93
C VAL A 17 1.93 -8.74 -3.21
N GLN A 18 0.85 -9.31 -2.67
CA GLN A 18 0.88 -10.61 -2.00
C GLN A 18 1.33 -11.72 -2.95
N THR A 19 0.77 -11.76 -4.16
CA THR A 19 1.15 -12.73 -5.19
C THR A 19 2.61 -12.57 -5.63
N ALA A 20 3.10 -11.34 -5.76
CA ALA A 20 4.51 -11.10 -6.07
C ALA A 20 5.44 -11.55 -4.94
N ASP A 21 5.06 -11.32 -3.68
CA ASP A 21 5.81 -11.77 -2.50
C ASP A 21 5.87 -13.30 -2.46
N GLU A 22 4.75 -14.00 -2.71
CA GLU A 22 4.70 -15.47 -2.83
C GLU A 22 5.60 -15.98 -3.98
N ALA A 23 5.57 -15.31 -5.13
CA ALA A 23 6.44 -15.64 -6.27
C ALA A 23 7.93 -15.49 -5.93
N LEU A 24 8.30 -14.48 -5.17
CA LEU A 24 9.66 -14.30 -4.68
C LEU A 24 10.07 -15.43 -3.73
N GLU A 25 9.20 -15.85 -2.81
CA GLU A 25 9.50 -16.97 -1.92
C GLU A 25 9.63 -18.29 -2.68
N MET A 26 8.80 -18.53 -3.70
CA MET A 26 8.96 -19.68 -4.60
C MET A 26 10.28 -19.63 -5.37
N ALA A 27 10.67 -18.47 -5.92
CA ALA A 27 11.93 -18.31 -6.65
C ALA A 27 13.14 -18.58 -5.75
N LYS A 28 13.12 -18.08 -4.50
CA LYS A 28 14.15 -18.38 -3.50
C LYS A 28 14.22 -19.86 -3.17
N GLY A 29 13.07 -20.52 -3.00
CA GLY A 29 12.99 -21.96 -2.75
C GLY A 29 13.60 -22.78 -3.88
N ASN A 30 13.25 -22.45 -5.13
CA ASN A 30 13.82 -23.12 -6.32
C ASN A 30 15.33 -22.90 -6.43
N PHE A 31 15.81 -21.68 -6.19
CA PHE A 31 17.24 -21.39 -6.18
C PHE A 31 17.98 -22.18 -5.09
N ALA A 32 17.44 -22.25 -3.87
CA ALA A 32 18.01 -23.02 -2.77
C ALA A 32 18.04 -24.54 -3.06
N ALA A 33 17.06 -25.04 -3.81
CA ALA A 33 17.01 -26.43 -4.28
C ALA A 33 17.88 -26.69 -5.53
N GLY A 34 18.54 -25.67 -6.10
CA GLY A 34 19.31 -25.77 -7.35
C GLY A 34 18.45 -25.93 -8.62
N LEU A 35 17.14 -25.71 -8.52
CA LEU A 35 16.16 -25.78 -9.61
C LEU A 35 15.93 -24.44 -10.31
N GLY A 36 16.54 -23.36 -9.81
CA GLY A 36 16.43 -22.02 -10.37
C GLY A 36 17.75 -21.25 -10.27
N THR A 37 17.77 -20.05 -10.83
CA THR A 37 18.96 -19.21 -10.92
C THR A 37 18.88 -17.98 -10.02
N GLN A 38 20.02 -17.33 -9.76
CA GLN A 38 20.06 -16.03 -9.08
C GLN A 38 19.29 -14.95 -9.85
N LEU A 39 19.23 -15.08 -11.18
CA LEU A 39 18.51 -14.14 -12.04
C LEU A 39 16.99 -14.25 -11.81
N ASP A 40 16.46 -15.46 -11.60
CA ASP A 40 15.03 -15.66 -11.32
C ASP A 40 14.61 -15.01 -9.99
N VAL A 41 15.45 -15.14 -8.95
CA VAL A 41 15.24 -14.48 -7.65
C VAL A 41 15.28 -12.96 -7.81
N LEU A 42 16.24 -12.44 -8.59
CA LEU A 42 16.38 -11.00 -8.81
C LEU A 42 15.18 -10.44 -9.59
N GLN A 43 14.69 -11.17 -10.58
CA GLN A 43 13.52 -10.78 -11.35
C GLN A 43 12.26 -10.75 -10.46
N ALA A 44 12.05 -11.78 -9.64
CA ALA A 44 10.94 -11.81 -8.70
C ALA A 44 11.02 -10.67 -7.65
N ALA A 45 12.22 -10.33 -7.18
CA ALA A 45 12.42 -9.21 -6.25
C ALA A 45 12.16 -7.84 -6.92
N SER A 46 12.52 -7.69 -8.20
CA SER A 46 12.17 -6.52 -9.02
C SER A 46 10.65 -6.40 -9.19
N ASP A 47 9.97 -7.53 -9.40
CA ASP A 47 8.52 -7.59 -9.53
C ASP A 47 7.80 -7.17 -8.24
N VAL A 48 8.26 -7.66 -7.08
CA VAL A 48 7.79 -7.20 -5.75
C VAL A 48 7.95 -5.69 -5.59
N THR A 49 9.09 -5.15 -6.02
CA THR A 49 9.37 -3.71 -5.91
C THR A 49 8.42 -2.90 -6.81
N ARG A 50 8.18 -3.38 -8.03
CA ARG A 50 7.25 -2.76 -8.97
C ARG A 50 5.81 -2.78 -8.46
N THR A 51 5.31 -3.93 -7.99
CA THR A 51 3.93 -4.04 -7.47
C THR A 51 3.71 -3.19 -6.23
N ARG A 52 4.71 -3.11 -5.33
CA ARG A 52 4.65 -2.20 -4.16
C ARG A 52 4.56 -0.73 -4.58
N THR A 53 5.26 -0.34 -5.64
CA THR A 53 5.19 1.01 -6.21
C THR A 53 3.81 1.29 -6.80
N THR A 54 3.25 0.35 -7.57
CA THR A 54 1.88 0.48 -8.12
C THR A 54 0.83 0.58 -7.00
N ARG A 55 0.95 -0.22 -5.94
CA ARG A 55 0.09 -0.14 -4.77
C ARG A 55 0.16 1.22 -4.08
N LEU A 56 1.35 1.80 -3.95
CA LEU A 56 1.51 3.13 -3.38
C LEU A 56 0.76 4.20 -4.20
N SER A 57 0.82 4.12 -5.53
CA SER A 57 0.03 4.99 -6.41
C SER A 57 -1.48 4.80 -6.23
N ALA A 58 -1.94 3.55 -6.07
CA ALA A 58 -3.35 3.26 -5.82
C ALA A 58 -3.84 3.84 -4.48
N ILE A 59 -3.02 3.72 -3.42
CA ILE A 59 -3.29 4.34 -2.13
C ILE A 59 -3.44 5.87 -2.27
N TYR A 60 -2.52 6.51 -2.98
CA TYR A 60 -2.59 7.96 -3.22
C TYR A 60 -3.89 8.36 -3.94
N LEU A 61 -4.26 7.64 -5.01
CA LEU A 61 -5.49 7.91 -5.76
C LEU A 61 -6.75 7.71 -4.91
N HIS A 62 -6.76 6.68 -4.05
CA HIS A 62 -7.84 6.46 -3.09
C HIS A 62 -7.97 7.62 -2.10
N ASN A 63 -6.86 8.08 -1.52
CA ASN A 63 -6.87 9.23 -0.59
C ASN A 63 -7.34 10.52 -1.26
N VAL A 64 -6.94 10.77 -2.51
CA VAL A 64 -7.44 11.91 -3.30
C VAL A 64 -8.94 11.80 -3.55
N ALA A 65 -9.45 10.63 -3.91
CA ALA A 65 -10.88 10.41 -4.12
C ALA A 65 -11.68 10.63 -2.82
N LEU A 66 -11.12 10.22 -1.68
CA LEU A 66 -11.72 10.40 -0.36
C LEU A 66 -11.78 11.88 0.04
N ALA A 67 -10.68 12.62 -0.15
CA ALA A 67 -10.63 14.05 0.09
C ALA A 67 -11.62 14.83 -0.80
N ARG A 68 -11.74 14.46 -2.08
CA ARG A 68 -12.74 15.04 -3.00
C ARG A 68 -14.17 14.78 -2.54
N LEU A 69 -14.47 13.58 -2.04
CA LEU A 69 -15.78 13.25 -1.48
C LEU A 69 -16.09 14.10 -0.25
N ALA A 70 -15.16 14.20 0.71
CA ALA A 70 -15.37 15.01 1.90
C ALA A 70 -15.59 16.50 1.57
N HIS A 71 -14.79 17.05 0.65
CA HIS A 71 -14.98 18.40 0.16
C HIS A 71 -16.39 18.60 -0.46
N ALA A 72 -16.85 17.67 -1.29
CA ALA A 72 -18.20 17.72 -1.88
C ALA A 72 -19.31 17.61 -0.83
N CYS A 73 -19.08 16.89 0.26
CA CYS A 73 -20.00 16.77 1.40
C CYS A 73 -19.88 17.90 2.43
N ALA A 74 -19.09 18.95 2.15
CA ALA A 74 -18.78 20.03 3.10
C ALA A 74 -18.23 19.54 4.46
N SER A 75 -17.64 18.35 4.46
CA SER A 75 -16.90 17.79 5.59
C SER A 75 -15.48 18.36 5.56
N SER A 76 -14.97 18.81 6.72
CA SER A 76 -13.62 19.39 6.79
C SER A 76 -12.56 18.29 6.62
N ALA A 77 -11.48 18.61 5.90
CA ALA A 77 -10.37 17.70 5.70
C ALA A 77 -9.67 17.30 7.02
N GLU A 78 -9.77 18.14 8.06
CA GLU A 78 -9.29 17.81 9.41
C GLU A 78 -10.04 16.61 10.03
N ALA A 79 -11.31 16.38 9.67
CA ALA A 79 -12.05 15.21 10.15
C ALA A 79 -11.54 13.89 9.56
N LEU A 80 -10.84 13.96 8.42
CA LEU A 80 -10.28 12.80 7.74
C LEU A 80 -8.95 12.34 8.34
N ASP A 81 -8.31 13.11 9.22
CA ASP A 81 -7.14 12.69 10.02
C ASP A 81 -6.08 11.81 9.30
N PHE A 82 -5.68 12.20 8.08
CA PHE A 82 -4.66 11.48 7.29
C PHE A 82 -3.26 11.43 7.93
N GLY A 83 -3.05 12.10 9.08
CA GLY A 83 -1.74 12.34 9.67
C GLY A 83 -1.58 11.92 11.14
N SER A 84 -2.61 11.38 11.81
CA SER A 84 -2.48 10.96 13.21
C SER A 84 -1.50 9.81 13.41
N ASP A 85 -1.41 8.90 12.43
CA ASP A 85 -0.46 7.78 12.48
C ASP A 85 1.00 8.27 12.46
N ILE A 86 1.30 9.33 11.70
CA ILE A 86 2.66 9.91 11.65
C ILE A 86 3.06 10.48 13.01
N LYS A 87 2.12 11.09 13.75
CA LYS A 87 2.37 11.60 15.10
C LYS A 87 2.56 10.48 16.12
N ASN A 88 1.84 9.36 15.98
CA ASN A 88 1.93 8.21 16.89
C ASN A 88 3.26 7.43 16.71
N VAL A 89 3.72 7.25 15.46
CA VAL A 89 4.99 6.58 15.16
C VAL A 89 6.20 7.35 15.70
N LYS A 90 6.14 8.69 15.73
CA LYS A 90 7.20 9.53 16.32
C LYS A 90 7.37 9.31 17.83
N ASN A 91 6.35 8.81 18.52
CA ASN A 91 6.35 8.56 19.96
C ASN A 91 6.82 7.15 20.35
N LYS A 92 6.85 6.18 19.42
CA LYS A 92 7.11 4.76 19.71
C LYS A 92 8.45 4.21 19.19
N ASN A 93 9.48 5.05 19.13
CA ASN A 93 10.87 4.75 18.73
C ASN A 93 11.12 4.86 17.22
N GLY A 94 12.07 5.74 16.88
CA GLY A 94 12.33 6.23 15.52
C GLY A 94 13.09 5.30 14.59
N SER A 95 12.62 4.07 14.38
CA SER A 95 13.20 3.18 13.36
C SER A 95 12.16 2.84 12.29
N ALA A 96 12.22 3.60 11.21
CA ALA A 96 11.56 3.37 9.93
C ALA A 96 10.03 3.27 9.99
N ALA A 97 9.36 4.42 10.15
CA ALA A 97 8.08 4.61 9.47
C ALA A 97 8.35 4.35 7.98
N ARG A 98 8.05 3.15 7.47
CA ARG A 98 8.22 2.86 6.06
C ARG A 98 7.29 3.82 5.32
N ALA A 99 7.71 4.37 4.19
CA ALA A 99 6.86 5.29 3.40
C ALA A 99 5.47 4.68 3.11
N SER A 100 5.37 3.34 3.09
CA SER A 100 4.13 2.57 3.03
C SER A 100 3.18 2.73 4.22
N ASP A 101 3.68 2.99 5.43
CA ASP A 101 2.87 3.22 6.64
C ASP A 101 2.28 4.63 6.68
N VAL A 102 2.94 5.59 6.03
CA VAL A 102 2.52 7.00 5.96
C VAL A 102 1.39 7.21 4.96
N ALA A 103 1.20 6.27 4.03
CA ALA A 103 0.19 6.39 2.98
C ALA A 103 -1.18 5.80 3.35
N LYS A 104 -1.31 5.05 4.47
CA LYS A 104 -2.54 4.31 4.80
C LYS A 104 -3.80 5.19 4.77
N PRO A 105 -4.93 4.67 4.23
CA PRO A 105 -6.19 5.40 4.23
C PRO A 105 -6.67 5.65 5.67
N PRO A 106 -7.34 6.78 5.92
CA PRO A 106 -7.69 7.19 7.27
C PRO A 106 -8.79 6.32 7.89
N GLU A 107 -8.61 5.93 9.17
CA GLU A 107 -9.50 4.98 9.86
C GLU A 107 -10.87 5.59 10.26
N LYS A 108 -11.03 6.91 10.25
CA LYS A 108 -12.13 7.60 10.96
C LYS A 108 -13.50 7.65 10.25
N LEU A 109 -13.66 7.03 9.07
CA LEU A 109 -14.94 7.04 8.34
C LEU A 109 -15.67 5.70 8.27
N SER A 110 -15.06 4.60 8.74
CA SER A 110 -15.72 3.28 8.75
C SER A 110 -16.63 3.07 9.98
N GLN A 111 -16.68 4.01 10.91
CA GLN A 111 -17.59 3.95 12.05
C GLN A 111 -18.81 4.83 11.78
N ARG A 112 -19.87 4.19 11.28
CA ARG A 112 -21.22 4.74 11.26
C ARG A 112 -22.17 3.73 11.85
#